data_AF-A0A8T6FUH3-F1
#
_entry.id   AF-A0A8T6FUH3-F1
#
_cell.length_a   1.000
_cell.length_b   1.000
_cell.length_c   1.000
_cell.angle_alpha   90.00
_cell.angle_beta   90.00
_cell.angle_gamma   90.00
#
_symmetry.space_group_name_H-M   'P 1'
#
loop_
_entity.id
_entity.type
_entity.pdbx_description
1 polymer ?
#
loop_
_entity_poly.entity_id
_entity_poly.type
_entity_poly.pdbx_seq_one_letter_code
_entity_poly.pdbx_strand_id
1 'polypeptide(L)'
;MTDASSSAPAATVVTVYPMTGRQLFFTVPHAVCEECDLTVRLVQRVAADLPAVEVRIKPWFNHLFDALRRGGWHPPVVTINGKISTQGVVPDEAELRDALASAGRSAPATADGA
;
A
#
# COMPACT_ATOMS: atom_id res chain seq x y z
N MET A 1 -9.27 4.17 39.82
CA MET A 1 -10.05 3.58 38.71
C MET A 1 -9.37 4.06 37.45
N THR A 2 -8.58 3.20 36.81
CA THR A 2 -7.80 3.52 35.61
C THR A 2 -8.71 3.45 34.39
N ASP A 3 -8.88 4.57 33.70
CA ASP A 3 -9.52 4.63 32.38
C ASP A 3 -8.66 3.86 31.36
N ALA A 4 -9.17 2.70 30.94
CA ALA A 4 -8.68 2.00 29.77
C ALA A 4 -9.11 2.78 28.53
N SER A 5 -8.24 3.68 28.06
CA SER A 5 -8.35 4.23 26.70
C SER A 5 -8.16 3.08 25.70
N SER A 6 -9.28 2.50 25.27
CA SER A 6 -9.33 1.58 24.15
C SER A 6 -9.12 2.39 22.87
N SER A 7 -7.85 2.62 22.52
CA SER A 7 -7.50 3.04 21.17
C SER A 7 -7.84 1.89 20.24
N ALA A 8 -8.77 2.09 19.31
CA ALA A 8 -8.90 1.19 18.17
C ALA A 8 -7.50 0.98 17.56
N PRO A 9 -7.15 -0.25 17.12
CA PRO A 9 -5.89 -0.45 16.42
C PRO A 9 -5.89 0.47 15.21
N ALA A 10 -4.93 1.39 15.13
CA ALA A 10 -4.78 2.26 13.98
C ALA A 10 -4.65 1.38 12.74
N ALA A 11 -5.56 1.52 11.79
CA ALA A 11 -5.58 0.67 10.62
C ALA A 11 -4.28 0.83 9.83
N THR A 12 -3.58 -0.26 9.54
CA THR A 12 -2.39 -0.25 8.69
C THR A 12 -2.82 0.06 7.27
N VAL A 13 -2.37 1.18 6.71
CA VAL A 13 -2.72 1.56 5.35
C VAL A 13 -1.65 1.06 4.40
N VAL A 14 -2.01 0.14 3.52
CA VAL A 14 -1.17 -0.26 2.39
C VAL A 14 -1.66 0.40 1.12
N THR A 15 -0.78 1.11 0.43
CA THR A 15 -1.09 1.75 -0.85
C THR A 15 -0.24 1.15 -1.96
N VAL A 16 -0.89 0.70 -3.03
CA VAL A 16 -0.24 0.19 -4.23
C VAL A 16 -0.41 1.22 -5.36
N TYR A 17 0.68 1.54 -6.04
CA TYR A 17 0.69 2.41 -7.21
C TYR A 17 1.01 1.59 -8.47
N PRO A 18 0.01 0.93 -9.09
CA PRO A 18 0.21 0.23 -10.36
C PRO A 18 0.21 1.22 -11.53
N MET A 19 0.98 0.91 -12.57
CA MET A 19 0.90 1.64 -13.85
C MET A 19 -0.14 1.04 -14.81
N THR A 20 -0.55 -0.22 -14.63
CA THR A 20 -1.61 -0.87 -15.42
C THR A 20 -3.01 -0.35 -15.05
N GLY A 21 -3.96 -0.56 -15.96
CA GLY A 21 -5.35 -0.20 -15.76
C GLY A 21 -5.69 1.24 -16.15
N ARG A 22 -6.85 1.72 -15.69
CA ARG A 22 -7.37 3.05 -16.06
C ARG A 22 -6.58 4.14 -15.36
N GLN A 23 -5.82 4.89 -16.15
CA GLN A 23 -5.26 6.18 -15.81
C GLN A 23 -6.27 7.27 -16.22
N LEU A 24 -6.03 8.52 -15.81
CA LEU A 24 -7.00 9.61 -15.84
C LEU A 24 -7.66 9.78 -17.21
N PHE A 25 -6.86 9.79 -18.28
CA PHE A 25 -7.31 10.00 -19.66
C PHE A 25 -7.00 8.83 -20.61
N PHE A 26 -6.41 7.74 -20.10
CA PHE A 26 -5.98 6.61 -20.91
C PHE A 26 -5.95 5.32 -20.10
N THR A 27 -5.92 4.17 -20.75
CA THR A 27 -5.82 2.87 -20.09
C THR A 27 -4.50 2.22 -20.49
N VAL A 28 -3.73 1.75 -19.52
CA VAL A 28 -2.51 0.98 -19.75
C VAL A 28 -2.89 -0.51 -19.74
N PRO A 29 -2.66 -1.25 -20.84
CA PRO A 29 -2.96 -2.68 -20.89
C PRO A 29 -2.16 -3.47 -19.84
N HIS A 30 -2.75 -4.55 -19.34
CA HIS A 30 -2.11 -5.48 -18.40
C HIS A 30 -0.78 -6.04 -18.92
N ALA A 31 -0.67 -6.28 -20.23
CA ALA A 31 0.55 -6.77 -20.88
C ALA A 31 1.77 -5.83 -20.78
N VAL A 32 1.59 -4.58 -20.33
CA VAL A 32 2.69 -3.62 -20.17
C VAL A 32 3.44 -3.80 -18.85
N CYS A 33 2.77 -4.32 -17.81
CA CYS A 33 3.38 -4.58 -16.50
C CYS A 33 2.56 -5.67 -15.80
N GLU A 34 2.91 -6.93 -16.05
CA GLU A 34 2.27 -8.09 -15.41
C GLU A 34 2.50 -8.07 -13.89
N GLU A 35 3.67 -7.59 -13.48
CA GLU A 35 4.09 -7.43 -12.08
C GLU A 35 3.14 -6.51 -11.31
N CYS A 36 2.55 -5.51 -11.97
CA CYS A 36 1.62 -4.58 -11.37
C CYS A 36 0.35 -5.30 -10.91
N ASP A 37 -0.19 -6.17 -11.75
CA ASP A 37 -1.41 -6.93 -11.43
C ASP A 37 -1.13 -8.00 -10.38
N LEU A 38 0.01 -8.68 -10.47
CA LEU A 38 0.46 -9.65 -9.47
C LEU A 38 0.61 -8.98 -8.10
N THR A 39 1.24 -7.80 -8.05
CA THR A 39 1.40 -7.03 -6.81
C THR A 39 0.06 -6.62 -6.21
N VAL A 40 -0.88 -6.11 -7.02
CA VAL A 40 -2.22 -5.74 -6.54
C VAL A 40 -2.95 -6.95 -5.95
N ARG A 41 -2.96 -8.09 -6.67
CA ARG A 41 -3.61 -9.32 -6.21
C ARG A 41 -2.98 -9.86 -4.93
N LEU A 42 -1.65 -9.85 -4.85
CA LEU A 42 -0.91 -10.30 -3.68
C LEU A 42 -1.24 -9.43 -2.46
N VAL A 43 -1.18 -8.10 -2.59
CA VAL A 43 -1.50 -7.16 -1.51
C VAL A 43 -2.94 -7.34 -1.03
N GLN A 44 -3.90 -7.47 -1.95
CA GLN A 44 -5.30 -7.69 -1.60
C GLN A 44 -5.50 -9.01 -0.85
N ARG A 45 -4.84 -10.09 -1.28
CA ARG A 45 -4.91 -11.40 -0.61
C ARG A 45 -4.34 -11.33 0.79
N VAL A 46 -3.10 -10.83 0.95
CA VAL A 46 -2.44 -10.75 2.25
C VAL A 46 -3.19 -9.82 3.21
N ALA A 47 -3.71 -8.69 2.72
CA ALA A 47 -4.49 -7.77 3.54
C ALA A 47 -5.83 -8.38 4.00
N ALA A 48 -6.47 -9.23 3.21
CA ALA A 48 -7.69 -9.91 3.60
C ALA A 48 -7.49 -10.89 4.78
N ASP A 49 -6.27 -11.44 4.93
CA ASP A 49 -5.89 -12.33 6.03
C ASP A 49 -5.51 -11.58 7.32
N LEU A 50 -5.32 -10.25 7.25
CA LEU A 50 -4.82 -9.45 8.37
C LEU A 50 -5.91 -8.52 8.92
N PRO A 51 -6.09 -8.44 10.26
CA PRO A 51 -7.05 -7.52 10.84
C PRO A 51 -6.59 -6.06 10.66
N ALA A 52 -7.54 -5.18 10.38
CA ALA A 52 -7.34 -3.72 10.32
C ALA A 52 -6.30 -3.26 9.27
N VAL A 53 -6.23 -3.90 8.10
CA VAL A 53 -5.44 -3.40 6.96
C VAL A 53 -6.35 -2.72 5.93
N GLU A 54 -6.09 -1.47 5.60
CA GLU A 54 -6.77 -0.73 4.54
C GLU A 54 -5.94 -0.79 3.25
N VAL A 55 -6.50 -1.33 2.17
CA VAL A 55 -5.85 -1.38 0.85
C VAL A 55 -6.30 -0.22 -0.01
N ARG A 56 -5.36 0.60 -0.47
CA ARG A 56 -5.58 1.69 -1.42
C ARG A 56 -4.87 1.39 -2.74
N ILE A 57 -5.61 1.44 -3.84
CA ILE A 57 -5.03 1.30 -5.18
C ILE A 57 -5.06 2.69 -5.85
N LYS A 58 -3.89 3.24 -6.12
CA LYS A 58 -3.72 4.58 -6.70
C LYS A 58 -3.01 4.49 -8.03
N PRO A 59 -3.71 4.68 -9.17
CA PRO A 59 -3.06 4.63 -10.48
C PRO A 59 -1.85 5.57 -10.53
N TRP A 60 -0.66 5.03 -10.88
CA TRP A 60 0.62 5.71 -10.68
C TRP A 60 0.71 7.01 -11.49
N PHE A 61 0.26 7.02 -12.75
CA PHE A 61 0.28 8.24 -13.57
C PHE A 61 -0.65 9.34 -13.00
N ASN A 62 -1.74 8.95 -12.36
CA ASN A 62 -2.68 9.91 -11.74
C ASN A 62 -2.16 10.45 -10.42
N HIS A 63 -1.30 9.70 -9.74
CA HIS A 63 -0.77 10.01 -8.42
C HIS A 63 0.75 10.17 -8.45
N LEU A 64 1.30 10.60 -9.59
CA LEU A 64 2.75 10.66 -9.81
C LEU A 64 3.43 11.53 -8.76
N PHE A 65 2.86 12.69 -8.43
CA PHE A 65 3.40 13.56 -7.38
C PHE A 65 3.40 12.90 -5.99
N ASP A 66 2.33 12.19 -5.61
CA ASP A 66 2.22 11.47 -4.33
C ASP A 66 3.20 10.29 -4.26
N ALA A 67 3.36 9.55 -5.36
CA ALA A 67 4.32 8.46 -5.46
C ALA A 67 5.77 8.98 -5.38
N LEU A 68 6.13 10.01 -6.16
CA LEU A 68 7.47 10.58 -6.18
C LEU A 68 7.86 11.22 -4.83
N ARG A 69 6.93 11.90 -4.15
CA ARG A 69 7.18 12.48 -2.80
C ARG A 69 7.55 11.40 -1.78
N ARG A 70 7.08 10.18 -1.98
CA ARG A 70 7.37 9.01 -1.12
C ARG A 70 8.62 8.26 -1.56
N GLY A 71 9.23 8.62 -2.69
CA GLY A 71 10.39 7.97 -3.30
C GLY A 71 10.04 6.92 -4.37
N GLY A 72 8.78 6.84 -4.80
CA GLY A 72 8.23 5.80 -5.66
C GLY A 72 8.53 6.03 -7.13
N TRP A 73 9.81 5.89 -7.51
CA TRP A 73 10.32 6.15 -8.86
C TRP A 73 9.94 5.07 -9.88
N HIS A 74 9.69 3.83 -9.44
CA HIS A 74 9.49 2.68 -10.31
C HIS A 74 8.21 1.91 -9.95
N PRO A 75 7.13 1.99 -10.75
CA PRO A 75 5.95 1.17 -10.54
C PRO A 75 6.23 -0.33 -10.84
N PRO A 76 5.53 -1.27 -10.17
CA PRO A 76 4.55 -1.04 -9.11
C PRO A 76 5.23 -0.59 -7.81
N VAL A 77 4.69 0.44 -7.15
CA VAL A 77 5.19 0.89 -5.83
C VAL A 77 4.23 0.42 -4.75
N VAL A 78 4.75 -0.13 -3.66
CA VAL A 78 3.97 -0.48 -2.47
C VAL A 78 4.48 0.33 -1.29
N THR A 79 3.57 1.04 -0.64
CA THR A 79 3.85 1.75 0.62
C THR A 79 3.01 1.21 1.75
N ILE A 80 3.59 1.12 2.95
CA ILE A 80 2.92 0.76 4.19
C ILE A 80 3.01 1.97 5.13
N ASN A 81 1.87 2.47 5.60
CA ASN A 81 1.75 3.70 6.38
C ASN A 81 2.51 4.88 5.74
N GLY A 82 2.48 4.94 4.41
CA GLY A 82 3.10 5.99 3.63
C GLY A 82 4.61 5.89 3.41
N LYS A 83 5.28 4.87 3.97
CA LYS A 83 6.70 4.55 3.72
C LYS A 83 6.84 3.48 2.64
N ILE A 84 7.84 3.58 1.77
CA ILE A 84 8.08 2.55 0.74
C ILE A 84 8.45 1.22 1.39
N SER A 85 7.78 0.16 0.93
CA SER A 85 8.10 -1.22 1.25
C SER A 85 8.80 -1.91 0.08
N THR A 86 8.26 -1.74 -1.14
CA THR A 86 8.88 -2.27 -2.36
C THR A 86 8.53 -1.37 -3.56
N GLN A 87 9.32 -1.46 -4.62
CA GLN A 87 9.07 -0.80 -5.89
C GLN A 87 9.68 -1.59 -7.05
N GLY A 88 9.01 -1.58 -8.21
CA GLY A 88 9.52 -2.16 -9.46
C GLY A 88 9.53 -3.70 -9.52
N VAL A 89 9.15 -4.38 -8.44
CA VAL A 89 9.11 -5.84 -8.34
C VAL A 89 7.88 -6.29 -7.56
N VAL A 90 7.42 -7.50 -7.82
CA VAL A 90 6.42 -8.16 -6.97
C VAL A 90 7.09 -8.51 -5.63
N PRO A 91 6.55 -8.07 -4.47
CA PRO A 91 7.13 -8.41 -3.18
C PRO A 91 6.98 -9.91 -2.89
N ASP A 92 7.86 -10.45 -2.06
CA ASP A 92 7.66 -11.76 -1.47
C ASP A 92 6.44 -11.74 -0.52
N GLU A 93 5.65 -12.81 -0.53
CA GLU A 93 4.41 -12.87 0.25
C GLU A 93 4.68 -12.89 1.77
N ALA A 94 5.69 -13.64 2.22
CA ALA A 94 6.01 -13.75 3.63
C ALA A 94 6.57 -12.42 4.16
N GLU A 95 7.49 -11.80 3.42
CA GLU A 95 8.03 -10.48 3.75
C GLU A 95 6.93 -9.40 3.82
N LEU A 96 6.00 -9.40 2.85
CA LEU A 96 4.88 -8.47 2.84
C LEU A 96 3.96 -8.67 4.05
N ARG A 97 3.64 -9.93 4.37
CA ARG A 97 2.78 -10.28 5.52
C ARG A 97 3.45 -9.83 6.83
N ASP A 98 4.73 -10.08 6.99
CA ASP A 98 5.50 -9.67 8.17
C ASP A 98 5.59 -8.15 8.29
N ALA A 99 5.79 -7.44 7.18
CA ALA A 99 5.84 -5.99 7.15
C ALA A 99 4.49 -5.37 7.56
N LEU A 100 3.37 -5.88 7.04
CA LEU A 100 2.03 -5.41 7.39
C LEU A 100 1.66 -5.72 8.84
N ALA A 101 1.96 -6.94 9.31
CA ALA A 101 1.72 -7.33 10.70
C ALA A 101 2.56 -6.50 11.69
N SER A 102 3.82 -6.23 11.34
CA SER A 102 4.72 -5.39 12.16
C SER A 102 4.26 -3.94 12.17
N ALA A 103 3.85 -3.41 11.01
CA ALA A 103 3.32 -2.05 10.91
C ALA A 103 2.05 -1.86 11.76
N GLY A 104 1.18 -2.87 11.85
CA GLY A 104 0.00 -2.83 12.72
C GLY A 104 0.32 -2.82 14.21
N ARG A 105 1.45 -3.41 14.63
CA ARG A 105 1.95 -3.36 16.01
C ARG A 105 2.66 -2.05 16.34
N SER A 106 3.24 -1.40 15.32
CA SER A 106 4.07 -0.19 15.47
C SER A 106 3.36 1.11 15.09
N ALA A 107 2.12 1.07 14.61
CA ALA A 107 1.40 2.26 14.17
C ALA A 107 1.21 3.25 15.33
N PRO A 108 1.81 4.46 15.30
CA PRO A 108 1.44 5.51 16.22
C PRO A 108 0.03 5.99 15.86
N ALA A 109 -0.77 6.32 16.87
CA ALA A 109 -2.07 6.96 16.68
C ALA A 109 -1.91 8.22 15.81
N THR A 110 -2.52 8.19 14.63
CA THR A 110 -2.86 9.30 13.71
C THR A 110 -2.22 10.67 13.98
N ALA A 111 -1.44 11.16 13.01
CA ALA A 111 -1.33 12.59 12.75
C ALA A 111 -2.02 12.88 11.41
N ASP A 112 -3.31 13.22 11.49
CA ASP A 112 -3.97 14.03 10.47
C ASP A 112 -3.33 15.42 10.47
N GLY A 113 -3.06 15.97 9.28
CA GLY A 113 -2.41 17.28 9.16
C GLY A 113 -2.53 17.86 7.76
N ALA A 114 -3.62 18.62 7.57
CA ALA A 114 -3.87 19.70 6.61
C ALA A 114 -4.01 19.34 5.12
#